data_AF-A0A813ETG1-F1
#
_entry.id   AF-A0A813ETG1-F1
#
_cell.length_a   1.000
_cell.length_b   1.000
_cell.length_c   1.000
_cell.angle_alpha   90.00
_cell.angle_beta   90.00
_cell.angle_gamma   90.00
#
_symmetry.space_group_name_H-M   'P 1'
#
loop_
_entity.id
_entity.type
_entity.pdbx_description
1 polymer ?
#
loop_
_entity_poly.entity_id
_entity_poly.type
_entity_poly.pdbx_seq_one_letter_code
_entity_poly.pdbx_strand_id
1 'polypeptide(L)'
;LNMPLGGKALKKREQNANEKLGIVTDDAILRKQATAKQDIKCTICSQVFKVTKKNVDQKNHFAAKHPKSTFEECFPGLVCEA
;
A
#
# COMPACT_ATOMS: atom_id res chain seq x y z
N LEU A 1 -42.74 -21.39 -14.60
CA LEU A 1 -41.85 -20.73 -15.57
C LEU A 1 -40.51 -20.43 -14.86
N ASN A 2 -39.49 -21.28 -15.02
CA ASN A 2 -38.19 -21.14 -14.34
C ASN A 2 -37.25 -20.30 -15.22
N MET A 3 -37.25 -18.98 -15.03
CA MET A 3 -36.36 -18.09 -15.79
C MET A 3 -34.93 -18.20 -15.26
N PRO A 4 -33.93 -18.59 -16.07
CA PRO A 4 -32.54 -18.54 -15.64
C PRO A 4 -32.14 -17.08 -15.43
N LEU A 5 -31.73 -16.76 -14.20
CA LEU A 5 -31.16 -15.47 -13.87
C LEU A 5 -29.97 -15.21 -14.79
N GLY A 6 -30.03 -14.14 -15.59
CA GLY A 6 -28.95 -13.81 -16.54
C GLY A 6 -27.60 -13.72 -15.83
N GLY A 7 -26.50 -14.04 -16.52
CA GLY A 7 -25.17 -14.23 -15.89
C GLY A 7 -24.67 -13.09 -14.99
N LYS A 8 -25.18 -11.86 -15.18
CA LYS A 8 -24.91 -10.71 -14.29
C LYS A 8 -25.57 -10.86 -12.90
N ALA A 9 -26.75 -11.46 -12.82
CA ALA A 9 -27.44 -11.72 -11.57
C ALA A 9 -26.80 -12.87 -10.76
N LEU A 10 -26.19 -13.85 -11.44
CA LEU A 10 -25.39 -14.89 -10.80
C LEU A 10 -24.14 -14.30 -10.14
N LYS A 11 -23.38 -13.49 -10.88
CA LYS A 11 -22.21 -12.78 -10.34
C LYS A 11 -22.54 -11.88 -9.15
N LYS A 12 -23.67 -11.18 -9.17
CA LYS A 12 -24.12 -10.35 -8.04
C LYS A 12 -24.49 -11.18 -6.81
N ARG A 13 -25.08 -12.37 -6.99
CA ARG A 13 -25.32 -13.29 -5.87
C ARG A 13 -24.04 -13.86 -5.29
N GLU A 14 -23.08 -14.25 -6.13
CA GLU A 14 -21.78 -14.73 -5.69
C GLU A 14 -21.02 -13.64 -4.93
N GLN A 15 -21.00 -12.40 -5.43
CA GLN A 15 -20.40 -11.27 -4.72
C GLN A 15 -21.04 -11.04 -3.35
N ASN A 16 -22.37 -11.01 -3.26
CA ASN A 16 -23.08 -10.81 -2.00
C ASN A 16 -22.93 -12.00 -1.03
N ALA A 17 -22.74 -13.23 -1.54
CA ALA A 17 -22.39 -14.39 -0.71
C ALA A 17 -20.95 -14.28 -0.19
N ASN A 18 -20.01 -13.83 -1.01
CA ASN A 18 -18.61 -13.61 -0.62
C ASN A 18 -18.49 -12.47 0.40
N GLU A 19 -19.27 -11.40 0.27
CA GLU A 19 -19.35 -10.32 1.27
C GLU A 19 -19.87 -10.83 2.62
N LYS A 20 -20.89 -11.70 2.62
CA LYS A 20 -21.41 -12.34 3.86
C LYS A 20 -20.40 -13.26 4.53
N LEU A 21 -19.48 -13.84 3.75
CA LEU A 21 -18.39 -14.68 4.25
C LEU A 21 -17.15 -13.85 4.65
N GLY A 22 -17.18 -12.52 4.56
CA GLY A 22 -16.06 -11.64 4.88
C GLY A 22 -14.90 -11.72 3.89
N ILE A 23 -15.09 -12.40 2.76
CA ILE A 23 -14.10 -12.54 1.69
C ILE A 23 -14.30 -11.36 0.75
N VAL A 24 -13.70 -10.22 1.10
CA VAL A 24 -13.62 -9.06 0.21
C VAL A 24 -12.64 -9.40 -0.92
N THR A 25 -13.16 -10.01 -1.98
CA THR A 25 -12.44 -10.16 -3.26
C THR A 25 -12.52 -8.84 -4.04
N ASP A 26 -12.14 -7.73 -3.41
CA ASP A 26 -11.99 -6.47 -4.13
C ASP A 26 -10.62 -6.48 -4.82
N ASP A 27 -10.62 -7.06 -6.02
CA ASP A 27 -9.45 -7.16 -6.90
C ASP A 27 -8.78 -5.79 -7.10
N ALA A 28 -9.54 -4.68 -7.00
CA ALA A 28 -9.00 -3.34 -7.09
C ALA A 28 -8.25 -2.91 -5.82
N ILE A 29 -8.70 -3.27 -4.62
CA ILE A 29 -7.95 -3.06 -3.37
C ILE A 29 -6.70 -3.95 -3.35
N LEU A 30 -6.80 -5.23 -3.71
CA LEU A 30 -5.64 -6.14 -3.78
C LEU A 30 -4.61 -5.66 -4.80
N ARG A 31 -5.03 -5.21 -5.99
CA ARG A 31 -4.10 -4.61 -6.98
C ARG A 31 -3.48 -3.30 -6.49
N LYS A 32 -4.23 -2.44 -5.79
CA LYS A 32 -3.70 -1.21 -5.18
C LYS A 32 -2.69 -1.50 -4.07
N GLN A 33 -2.89 -2.56 -3.30
CA GLN A 33 -1.96 -2.99 -2.26
C GLN A 33 -0.74 -3.73 -2.83
N ALA A 34 -0.91 -4.55 -3.87
CA ALA A 34 0.20 -5.22 -4.55
C ALA A 34 1.11 -4.26 -5.32
N THR A 35 0.58 -3.10 -5.73
CA THR A 35 1.36 -1.99 -6.29
C THR A 35 1.83 -0.98 -5.24
N ALA A 36 1.53 -1.22 -3.95
CA ALA A 36 2.05 -0.41 -2.87
C ALA A 36 3.58 -0.56 -2.87
N LYS A 37 4.25 0.56 -3.09
CA LYS A 37 5.71 0.66 -3.15
C LYS A 37 6.29 0.13 -1.84
N GLN A 38 7.43 -0.57 -1.95
CA GLN A 38 8.14 -1.18 -0.82
C GLN A 38 8.23 -0.20 0.36
N ASP A 39 7.83 -0.67 1.53
CA ASP A 39 8.00 0.08 2.77
C ASP A 39 9.48 0.04 3.18
N ILE A 40 10.06 1.20 3.51
CA ILE A 40 11.42 1.35 4.01
C ILE A 40 11.38 1.72 5.50
N LYS A 41 12.28 1.13 6.27
CA LYS A 41 12.47 1.48 7.68
C LYS A 41 13.62 2.46 7.85
N CYS A 42 13.47 3.49 8.68
CA CYS A 42 14.65 4.24 9.14
C CYS A 42 15.48 3.34 10.06
N THR A 43 16.79 3.30 9.87
CA THR A 43 17.73 2.52 10.68
C THR A 43 17.91 3.05 12.10
N ILE A 44 17.70 4.36 12.31
CA ILE A 44 17.94 5.02 13.60
C ILE A 44 16.76 4.81 14.56
N CYS A 45 15.53 5.01 14.07
CA CYS A 45 14.33 4.97 14.90
C CYS A 45 13.38 3.80 14.56
N SER A 46 13.70 2.98 13.55
CA SER A 46 12.88 1.86 13.09
C SER A 46 11.45 2.23 12.62
N GLN A 47 11.17 3.51 12.38
CA GLN A 47 9.89 3.92 11.79
C GLN A 47 9.81 3.47 10.33
N VAL A 48 8.64 2.97 9.94
CA VAL A 48 8.35 2.45 8.61
C VAL A 48 7.67 3.52 7.77
N PHE A 49 8.17 3.73 6.57
CA PHE A 49 7.72 4.76 5.63
C PHE A 49 7.52 4.17 4.25
N LYS A 50 6.56 4.70 3.50
CA LYS A 50 6.32 4.26 2.12
C LYS A 50 7.31 4.96 1.19
N VAL A 51 8.11 4.19 0.44
CA VAL A 51 8.96 4.78 -0.59
C VAL A 51 8.06 5.38 -1.67
N THR A 52 8.09 6.69 -1.84
CA THR A 52 7.37 7.39 -2.92
C THR A 52 8.39 7.94 -3.92
N LYS A 53 8.00 8.29 -5.15
CA LYS A 53 8.97 8.73 -6.18
C LYS A 53 9.83 9.94 -5.77
N LYS A 54 9.37 10.75 -4.82
CA LYS A 54 10.01 12.01 -4.38
C LYS A 54 10.60 11.95 -2.97
N ASN A 55 10.47 10.82 -2.29
CA ASN A 55 10.96 10.57 -0.94
C ASN A 55 10.60 11.68 0.09
N VAL A 56 9.46 12.36 -0.07
CA VAL A 56 9.10 13.56 0.71
C VAL A 56 8.97 13.24 2.19
N ASP A 57 8.38 12.09 2.49
CA ASP A 57 8.13 11.61 3.84
C ASP A 57 9.44 11.26 4.58
N GLN A 58 10.38 10.58 3.91
CA GLN A 58 11.71 10.34 4.46
C GLN A 58 12.47 11.65 4.72
N LYS A 59 12.39 12.62 3.79
CA LYS A 59 13.06 13.93 3.96
C LYS A 59 12.49 14.71 5.15
N ASN A 60 11.16 14.71 5.29
CA ASN A 60 10.50 15.36 6.42
C ASN A 60 10.84 14.66 7.74
N HIS A 61 10.83 13.33 7.77
CA HIS A 61 11.24 12.55 8.93
C HIS A 61 12.67 12.87 9.35
N PHE A 62 13.61 12.85 8.39
CA PHE A 62 15.00 13.19 8.60
C PHE A 62 15.16 14.60 9.18
N ALA A 63 14.55 15.62 8.54
CA ALA A 63 14.63 17.00 8.98
C ALA A 63 14.02 17.23 10.39
N ALA A 64 12.97 16.50 10.74
CA ALA A 64 12.27 16.67 12.01
C ALA A 64 12.87 15.85 13.17
N LYS A 65 13.40 14.65 12.91
CA LYS A 65 13.83 13.69 13.93
C LYS A 65 15.34 13.50 14.02
N HIS A 66 16.03 13.59 12.89
CA HIS A 66 17.45 13.29 12.79
C HIS A 66 18.24 14.44 12.13
N PRO A 67 18.07 15.71 12.55
CA PRO A 67 18.73 16.85 11.90
C PRO A 67 20.26 16.85 12.06
N LYS A 68 20.79 16.00 12.95
CA LYS A 68 22.23 15.85 13.21
C LYS A 68 22.88 14.67 12.46
N SER A 69 22.08 13.74 11.94
CA SER A 69 22.58 12.60 11.17
C SER A 69 22.55 12.95 9.68
N THR A 70 22.99 12.02 8.82
CA THR A 70 22.78 12.14 7.37
C THR A 70 21.52 11.38 6.92
N PHE A 71 20.92 11.79 5.80
CA PHE A 71 19.78 11.07 5.21
C PHE A 71 20.18 9.63 4.84
N GLU A 72 21.42 9.45 4.39
CA GLU A 72 22.00 8.16 4.03
C GLU A 72 22.17 7.24 5.25
N GLU A 73 22.46 7.79 6.43
CA GLU A 73 22.47 7.02 7.67
C GLU A 73 21.09 6.51 8.05
N CYS A 74 20.03 7.34 7.95
CA CYS A 74 18.68 6.93 8.32
C CYS A 74 18.03 6.02 7.27
N PHE A 75 18.31 6.25 5.98
CA PHE A 75 17.78 5.46 4.88
C PHE A 75 18.88 5.01 3.91
N PRO A 76 19.69 4.01 4.29
CA PRO A 76 20.75 3.51 3.44
C PRO A 76 20.16 2.89 2.16
N GLY A 77 20.62 3.36 1.01
CA GLY A 77 20.16 2.88 -0.31
C GLY A 77 19.01 3.67 -0.93
N LEU A 78 18.47 4.70 -0.27
CA LEU A 78 17.64 5.70 -0.95
C LEU A 78 18.54 6.77 -1.58
N VAL A 79 18.95 6.57 -2.82
CA VAL A 79 19.46 7.67 -3.65
C VAL A 79 18.31 8.64 -3.91
N CYS A 80 18.40 9.84 -3.35
CA CYS A 80 17.52 10.94 -3.72
C CYS A 80 17.90 11.39 -5.13
N GLU A 81 17.42 10.69 -6.15
CA GLU A 81 17.51 11.20 -7.51
C GLU A 81 16.57 12.40 -7.62
N ALA A 82 17.15 13.53 -8.02
CA ALA A 82 16.59 14.88 -7.92
C ALA A 82 15.33 15.09 -8.77
#